data_AF-A0A7S3TEB1-F1
#
_entry.id   AF-A0A7S3TEB1-F1
#
_cell.length_a   1.000
_cell.length_b   1.000
_cell.length_c   1.000
_cell.angle_alpha   90.00
_cell.angle_beta   90.00
_cell.angle_gamma   90.00
#
_symmetry.space_group_name_H-M   'P 1'
#
loop_
_entity.id
_entity.type
_entity.pdbx_description
1 polymer ?
#
loop_
_entity_poly.entity_id
_entity_poly.type
_entity_poly.pdbx_seq_one_letter_code
_entity_poly.pdbx_strand_id
1 'polypeptide(L)'
;MQAAADHLVTRLELLAPQGLSNVLWSFATLRVMRKDLNQAAIMRAQEIVDDFAAQGLANIVWALARMREKDEGLMQAISAAAMAKIDDFKAMELANLATGFAKLGIRDAPLMVAI
;
A
#
# COMPACT_ATOMS: atom_id res chain seq x y z
N MET A 1 23.73 -4.01 -14.51
CA MET A 1 22.39 -4.32 -13.94
C MET A 1 21.94 -3.31 -12.89
N GLN A 2 22.83 -2.68 -12.11
CA GLN A 2 22.49 -1.64 -11.13
C GLN A 2 21.79 -0.40 -11.73
N ALA A 3 22.30 0.13 -12.85
CA ALA A 3 21.77 1.33 -13.50
C ALA A 3 20.28 1.23 -13.93
N ALA A 4 19.79 0.02 -14.24
CA ALA A 4 18.37 -0.17 -14.59
C ALA A 4 17.47 -0.20 -13.34
N ALA A 5 17.98 -0.70 -12.21
CA ALA A 5 17.27 -0.66 -10.93
C ALA A 5 17.18 0.79 -10.41
N ASP A 6 18.29 1.53 -10.45
CA ASP A 6 18.34 2.94 -10.02
C ASP A 6 17.37 3.80 -10.85
N HIS A 7 17.32 3.57 -12.17
CA HIS A 7 16.42 4.31 -13.06
C HIS A 7 14.92 4.00 -12.79
N LEU A 8 14.60 2.78 -12.36
CA LEU A 8 13.23 2.41 -11.99
C LEU A 8 12.82 3.04 -10.64
N VAL A 9 13.74 3.10 -9.67
CA VAL A 9 13.51 3.78 -8.38
C VAL A 9 13.21 5.26 -8.61
N THR A 10 14.02 5.96 -9.39
CA THR A 10 13.76 7.38 -9.73
C THR A 10 12.41 7.58 -10.42
N ARG A 11 11.96 6.61 -11.23
CA ARG A 11 10.64 6.69 -11.88
C ARG A 11 9.49 6.52 -10.91
N LEU A 12 9.66 5.79 -9.80
CA LEU A 12 8.64 5.66 -8.76
C LEU A 12 8.40 6.99 -8.04
N GLU A 13 9.45 7.78 -7.84
CA GLU A 13 9.36 9.11 -7.19
C GLU A 13 8.51 10.10 -8.00
N LEU A 14 8.52 9.95 -9.32
CA LEU A 14 7.75 10.79 -10.26
C LEU A 14 6.27 10.40 -10.37
N LEU A 15 5.86 9.27 -9.78
CA LEU A 15 4.47 8.83 -9.85
C LEU A 15 3.61 9.66 -8.90
N ALA A 16 2.46 10.10 -9.40
CA ALA A 16 1.36 10.52 -8.53
C ALA A 16 0.93 9.35 -7.61
N PRO A 17 0.32 9.62 -6.44
CA PRO A 17 -0.09 8.58 -5.49
C PRO A 17 -0.90 7.45 -6.15
N GLN A 18 -1.88 7.78 -7.00
CA GLN A 18 -2.64 6.77 -7.73
C GLN A 18 -1.75 5.86 -8.58
N GLY A 19 -0.78 6.42 -9.29
CA GLY A 19 0.19 5.67 -10.08
C GLY A 19 1.00 4.69 -9.24
N LEU A 20 1.46 5.11 -8.06
CA LEU A 20 2.22 4.26 -7.15
C LEU A 20 1.39 3.10 -6.60
N SER A 21 0.13 3.35 -6.21
CA SER A 21 -0.77 2.27 -5.75
C SER A 21 -1.04 1.24 -6.86
N ASN A 22 -1.20 1.69 -8.11
CA ASN A 22 -1.39 0.81 -9.27
C ASN A 22 -0.15 -0.02 -9.57
N VAL A 23 1.05 0.52 -9.37
CA VAL A 23 2.31 -0.22 -9.51
C VAL A 23 2.40 -1.34 -8.46
N LEU A 24 2.16 -1.03 -7.19
CA LEU A 24 2.16 -2.04 -6.12
C LEU A 24 1.12 -3.14 -6.38
N TRP A 25 -0.10 -2.76 -6.78
CA TRP A 25 -1.13 -3.70 -7.18
C TRP A 25 -0.70 -4.58 -8.37
N SER A 26 -0.06 -4.00 -9.38
CA SER A 26 0.42 -4.72 -10.56
C SER A 26 1.54 -5.69 -10.21
N PHE A 27 2.48 -5.31 -9.35
CA PHE A 27 3.54 -6.20 -8.88
C PHE A 27 2.98 -7.40 -8.12
N ALA A 28 2.01 -7.16 -7.23
CA ALA A 28 1.32 -8.21 -6.51
C ALA A 28 0.54 -9.15 -7.44
N THR A 29 -0.15 -8.60 -8.45
CA THR A 29 -0.93 -9.35 -9.43
C THR A 29 -0.05 -10.22 -10.32
N LEU A 30 1.03 -9.65 -10.84
CA LEU A 30 1.98 -10.32 -11.74
C LEU A 30 3.02 -11.18 -11.01
N ARG A 31 3.01 -11.17 -9.66
CA ARG A 31 3.99 -11.87 -8.81
C ARG A 31 5.43 -11.47 -9.12
N VAL A 32 5.66 -10.17 -9.34
CA VAL A 32 7.00 -9.62 -9.53
C VAL A 32 7.74 -9.65 -8.20
N MET A 33 8.81 -10.46 -8.10
CA MET A 33 9.58 -10.68 -6.87
C MET A 33 10.90 -9.90 -6.85
N ARG A 34 10.89 -8.66 -7.34
CA ARG A 34 12.05 -7.75 -7.28
C ARG A 34 12.04 -7.01 -5.94
N LYS A 35 12.72 -7.60 -4.95
CA LYS A 35 12.77 -7.07 -3.56
C LYS A 35 13.21 -5.60 -3.50
N ASP A 36 14.21 -5.23 -4.29
CA ASP A 36 14.72 -3.86 -4.42
C ASP A 36 13.62 -2.88 -4.84
N LEU A 37 12.88 -3.24 -5.88
CA LEU A 37 11.83 -2.40 -6.44
C LEU A 37 10.58 -2.33 -5.55
N ASN A 38 10.21 -3.47 -4.93
CA ASN A 38 9.11 -3.53 -3.98
C ASN A 38 9.42 -2.66 -2.75
N GLN A 39 10.64 -2.75 -2.20
CA GLN A 39 11.06 -1.94 -1.06
C GLN A 39 11.03 -0.44 -1.39
N ALA A 40 11.54 -0.05 -2.57
CA ALA A 40 11.50 1.34 -3.00
C ALA A 40 10.06 1.87 -3.15
N ALA A 41 9.15 1.07 -3.71
CA ALA A 41 7.75 1.44 -3.82
C ALA A 41 7.05 1.54 -2.46
N ILE A 42 7.37 0.65 -1.51
CA ILE A 42 6.87 0.68 -0.13
C ILE A 42 7.36 1.93 0.60
N MET A 43 8.65 2.22 0.54
CA MET A 43 9.23 3.43 1.15
C MET A 43 8.59 4.69 0.60
N ARG A 44 8.45 4.79 -0.73
CA ARG A 44 7.77 5.92 -1.36
C ARG A 44 6.31 6.02 -0.93
N ALA A 45 5.59 4.89 -0.83
CA ALA A 45 4.19 4.89 -0.39
C ALA A 45 4.06 5.38 1.06
N GLN A 46 5.03 5.09 1.92
CA GLN A 46 5.07 5.58 3.30
C GLN A 46 5.27 7.10 3.35
N GLU A 47 6.12 7.68 2.49
CA GLU A 47 6.38 9.13 2.46
C GLU A 47 5.18 9.97 2.03
N ILE A 48 4.32 9.44 1.15
CA ILE A 48 3.14 10.15 0.61
C ILE A 48 1.82 9.47 1.00
N VAL A 49 1.80 8.71 2.08
CA VAL A 49 0.63 7.95 2.54
C VAL A 49 -0.62 8.83 2.68
N ASP A 50 -0.45 10.07 3.14
CA ASP A 50 -1.52 11.03 3.34
C ASP A 50 -2.08 11.60 2.02
N ASP A 51 -1.36 11.47 0.91
CA ASP A 51 -1.80 11.96 -0.41
C ASP A 51 -2.65 10.92 -1.17
N PHE A 52 -2.72 9.67 -0.69
CA PHE A 52 -3.54 8.66 -1.34
C PHE A 52 -5.03 8.88 -1.06
N ALA A 53 -5.85 8.72 -2.10
CA ALA A 53 -7.29 8.55 -1.94
C ALA A 53 -7.61 7.17 -1.31
N ALA A 54 -8.85 7.00 -0.83
CA ALA A 54 -9.37 5.77 -0.21
C ALA A 54 -9.02 4.49 -1.01
N GLN A 55 -9.32 4.50 -2.32
CA GLN A 55 -8.98 3.39 -3.23
C GLN A 55 -7.48 3.08 -3.27
N GLY A 56 -6.63 4.10 -3.24
CA GLY A 56 -5.17 3.94 -3.28
C GLY A 56 -4.65 3.23 -2.04
N LEU A 57 -5.13 3.63 -0.86
CA LEU A 57 -4.81 2.98 0.42
C LEU A 57 -5.25 1.51 0.42
N ALA A 58 -6.49 1.23 -0.01
CA ALA A 58 -7.01 -0.13 -0.10
C ALA A 58 -6.20 -1.00 -1.09
N ASN A 59 -5.77 -0.45 -2.22
CA ASN A 59 -4.93 -1.14 -3.20
C ASN A 59 -3.55 -1.50 -2.62
N ILE A 60 -2.93 -0.59 -1.87
CA ILE A 60 -1.64 -0.87 -1.22
C ILE A 60 -1.78 -2.01 -0.22
N VAL A 61 -2.79 -1.96 0.66
CA VAL A 61 -3.03 -3.02 1.66
C VAL A 61 -3.28 -4.37 0.98
N TRP A 62 -4.08 -4.40 -0.07
CA TRP A 62 -4.31 -5.62 -0.85
C TRP A 62 -3.00 -6.16 -1.46
N ALA A 63 -2.18 -5.27 -2.04
CA ALA A 63 -0.91 -5.65 -2.65
C ALA A 63 0.06 -6.25 -1.63
N LEU A 64 0.26 -5.59 -0.49
CA LEU A 64 1.12 -6.07 0.59
C LEU A 64 0.67 -7.43 1.10
N ALA A 65 -0.63 -7.59 1.39
CA ALA A 65 -1.20 -8.86 1.82
C ALA A 65 -1.01 -9.97 0.77
N ARG A 66 -1.15 -9.64 -0.51
CA ARG A 66 -0.99 -10.58 -1.62
C ARG A 66 0.47 -11.01 -1.83
N MET A 67 1.42 -10.11 -1.61
CA MET A 67 2.86 -10.36 -1.66
C MET A 67 3.40 -10.98 -0.36
N ARG A 68 2.60 -10.97 0.72
CA ARG A 68 3.01 -11.34 2.10
C ARG A 68 4.13 -10.44 2.64
N GLU A 69 4.14 -9.18 2.21
CA GLU A 69 5.08 -8.17 2.70
C GLU A 69 4.47 -7.50 3.93
N LYS A 70 5.05 -7.80 5.09
CA LYS A 70 4.59 -7.29 6.39
C LYS A 70 5.43 -6.09 6.80
N ASP A 71 5.01 -4.90 6.37
CA ASP A 71 5.57 -3.63 6.82
C ASP A 71 4.64 -2.98 7.86
N GLU A 72 4.95 -3.17 9.15
CA GLU A 72 4.09 -2.68 10.23
C GLU A 72 4.02 -1.14 10.27
N GLY A 73 5.11 -0.45 9.89
CA GLY A 73 5.18 1.00 9.89
C GLY A 73 4.25 1.61 8.83
N LEU A 74 4.34 1.12 7.58
CA LEU A 74 3.43 1.54 6.51
C LEU A 74 1.98 1.16 6.84
N MET A 75 1.72 -0.02 7.40
CA MET A 75 0.36 -0.44 7.74
C MET A 75 -0.27 0.45 8.84
N GLN A 76 0.50 0.87 9.85
CA GLN A 76 0.04 1.84 10.84
C GLN A 76 -0.24 3.21 10.22
N ALA A 77 0.63 3.66 9.30
CA ALA A 77 0.44 4.92 8.59
C ALA A 77 -0.81 4.90 7.71
N ILE A 78 -1.05 3.78 6.99
CA ILE A 78 -2.27 3.57 6.21
C ILE A 78 -3.51 3.57 7.11
N SER A 79 -3.45 2.94 8.29
CA SER A 79 -4.56 2.95 9.24
C SER A 79 -4.94 4.37 9.65
N ALA A 80 -3.96 5.19 10.02
CA ALA A 80 -4.18 6.60 10.36
C ALA A 80 -4.78 7.39 9.20
N ALA A 81 -4.21 7.26 7.99
CA ALA A 81 -4.70 7.94 6.80
C ALA A 81 -6.11 7.45 6.38
N ALA A 82 -6.42 6.17 6.56
CA ALA A 82 -7.72 5.58 6.26
C ALA A 82 -8.79 6.09 7.23
N MET A 83 -8.49 6.12 8.53
CA MET A 83 -9.42 6.67 9.55
C MET A 83 -9.76 8.14 9.27
N ALA A 84 -8.80 8.94 8.79
CA ALA A 84 -9.04 10.34 8.44
C ALA A 84 -9.95 10.53 7.21
N LYS A 85 -10.13 9.48 6.39
CA LYS A 85 -10.87 9.51 5.11
C LYS A 85 -11.98 8.47 5.07
N ILE A 86 -12.42 7.95 6.22
CA ILE A 86 -13.21 6.72 6.30
C ILE A 86 -14.52 6.81 5.51
N ASP A 87 -15.15 7.98 5.49
CA ASP A 87 -16.40 8.26 4.78
C ASP A 87 -16.25 8.26 3.25
N ASP A 88 -15.02 8.40 2.73
CA ASP A 88 -14.74 8.37 1.29
C ASP A 88 -14.59 6.94 0.74
N PHE A 89 -14.46 5.94 1.62
CA PHE A 89 -14.27 4.56 1.21
C PHE A 89 -15.57 3.91 0.73
N LYS A 90 -15.45 3.11 -0.32
CA LYS A 90 -16.50 2.16 -0.71
C LYS A 90 -16.42 0.90 0.15
N ALA A 91 -17.54 0.19 0.27
CA ALA A 91 -17.61 -1.06 1.04
C ALA A 91 -16.53 -2.10 0.64
N MET A 92 -16.22 -2.23 -0.65
CA MET A 92 -15.16 -3.14 -1.11
C MET A 92 -13.75 -2.69 -0.68
N GLU A 93 -13.51 -1.39 -0.59
CA GLU A 93 -12.22 -0.83 -0.18
C GLU A 93 -12.01 -1.01 1.33
N LEU A 94 -13.07 -0.81 2.14
CA LEU A 94 -13.08 -1.15 3.57
C LEU A 94 -12.83 -2.65 3.80
N ALA A 95 -13.48 -3.52 3.03
CA ALA A 95 -13.25 -4.96 3.11
C ALA A 95 -11.78 -5.34 2.75
N ASN A 96 -11.17 -4.64 1.80
CA ASN A 96 -9.75 -4.84 1.46
C ASN A 96 -8.83 -4.40 2.62
N LEU A 97 -9.15 -3.31 3.31
CA LEU A 97 -8.43 -2.93 4.54
C LEU A 97 -8.56 -4.04 5.58
N ALA A 98 -9.78 -4.41 5.99
CA ALA A 98 -10.05 -5.42 7.01
C ALA A 98 -9.30 -6.74 6.73
N THR A 99 -9.47 -7.27 5.52
CA THR A 99 -8.90 -8.57 5.16
C THR A 99 -7.39 -8.51 4.94
N GLY A 100 -6.83 -7.37 4.52
CA GLY A 100 -5.40 -7.21 4.35
C GLY A 100 -4.66 -7.16 5.69
N PHE A 101 -5.16 -6.38 6.66
CA PHE A 101 -4.62 -6.35 8.02
C PHE A 101 -4.68 -7.75 8.66
N ALA A 102 -5.82 -8.45 8.54
CA ALA A 102 -5.98 -9.81 9.04
C ALA A 102 -5.00 -10.81 8.39
N LYS A 103 -4.84 -10.78 7.05
CA LYS A 103 -3.91 -11.67 6.33
C LYS A 103 -2.45 -11.45 6.69
N LEU A 104 -2.07 -10.21 7.01
CA LEU A 104 -0.72 -9.86 7.46
C LEU A 104 -0.52 -10.12 8.97
N GLY A 105 -1.57 -10.51 9.69
CA GLY A 105 -1.51 -10.73 11.14
C GLY A 105 -1.21 -9.45 11.92
N ILE A 106 -1.63 -8.30 11.40
CA ILE A 106 -1.47 -6.99 12.05
C ILE A 106 -2.80 -6.62 12.70
N ARG A 107 -2.78 -6.45 14.02
CA ARG A 107 -3.96 -6.08 14.79
C ARG A 107 -4.03 -4.55 14.88
N ASP A 108 -5.09 -3.97 14.33
CA ASP A 108 -5.40 -2.55 14.44
C ASP A 108 -6.84 -2.38 14.97
N ALA A 109 -6.98 -2.33 16.29
CA ALA A 109 -8.30 -2.27 16.90
C ALA A 109 -9.08 -0.98 16.55
N PRO A 110 -8.46 0.22 16.53
CA PRO A 110 -9.14 1.43 16.09
C PRO A 110 -9.72 1.32 14.67
N LEU A 111 -8.92 0.89 13.70
CA LEU A 111 -9.40 0.73 12.33
C LEU A 111 -10.51 -0.32 12.23
N MET A 112 -10.39 -1.46 12.92
CA MET A 112 -11.41 -2.52 12.87
C MET A 112 -12.75 -2.10 13.50
N VAL A 113 -12.77 -1.10 14.39
CA VAL A 113 -14.01 -0.55 14.95
C VAL A 113 -14.63 0.50 14.02
N ALA A 114 -13.81 1.15 13.19
CA ALA A 114 -14.25 2.21 12.29
C ALA A 114 -14.84 1.70 10.96
N ILE A 115 -14.60 0.43 10.58
CA ILE A 115 -15.02 -0.19 9.31
C ILE A 115 -16.12 -1.23 9.49
#